data_AF-A0A317XDY2-F1
#
_entry.id   AF-A0A317XDY2-F1
#
_cell.length_a   1.000
_cell.length_b   1.000
_cell.length_c   1.000
_cell.angle_alpha   90.00
_cell.angle_beta   90.00
_cell.angle_gamma   90.00
#
_symmetry.space_group_name_H-M   'P 1'
#
loop_
_entity.id
_entity.type
_entity.pdbx_description
1 polymer ?
#
loop_
_entity_poly.entity_id
_entity_poly.type
_entity_poly.pdbx_seq_one_letter_code
_entity_poly.pdbx_strand_id
1 'polypeptide(L)'
;MTLTLSSEQRQALLDGPAASPPPGVIPNLVDPPNLQAVGRALILVFWSLALITFAIRIYTKVFIIRSVRVSDYTMIVAWALSIGYFPIAWKVADIAPGIDQWNLQVKNLIGLLHWFHSGLVMYSIIICFIKVSILRQFLEIFSLKRDYFFWTCHFLICINILYYTAFTFTIIFACNPISKYWDVLNTDGKCLNTELQMFVAGIINMISDLTILILPHLKVWRLQMSPRKKRAVSVAFLFGLIACVGSSLKIYYAVRLLKTKNNQSYQIYLLGVCTLPEIGGGIIAGCLPSLPKFFRHVLQTPLLSSYKFYVSKLLSASSRWSSSSTVARSAGNSAGGDQDRDRDLEAAKKKKIQFDDQYPLTSVVSCPGSETVDGSVATIHSTQEFTMVSSRGKG
;
A
#
# COMPACT_ATOMS: atom_id res chain seq x y z
N MET A 1 18.85 -41.16 -23.60
CA MET A 1 18.00 -42.37 -23.47
C MET A 1 16.83 -41.99 -22.57
N THR A 2 15.80 -41.38 -23.16
CA THR A 2 14.57 -40.99 -22.48
C THR A 2 13.79 -42.28 -22.19
N LEU A 3 13.84 -42.76 -20.95
CA LEU A 3 13.00 -43.86 -20.50
C LEU A 3 11.54 -43.40 -20.64
N THR A 4 10.85 -43.85 -21.68
CA THR A 4 9.40 -43.70 -21.82
C THR A 4 8.76 -44.61 -20.78
N LEU A 5 8.62 -44.09 -19.54
CA LEU A 5 7.88 -44.73 -18.46
C LEU A 5 6.48 -45.09 -18.95
N SER A 6 5.99 -46.28 -18.62
CA SER A 6 4.59 -46.63 -18.86
C SER A 6 3.66 -45.68 -18.08
N SER A 7 2.42 -45.51 -18.53
CA SER A 7 1.44 -44.65 -17.85
C SER A 7 1.25 -45.04 -16.38
N GLU A 8 1.25 -46.33 -16.07
CA GLU A 8 1.15 -46.85 -14.71
C GLU A 8 2.38 -46.53 -13.86
N GLN A 9 3.59 -46.65 -14.42
CA GLN A 9 4.82 -46.28 -13.73
C GLN A 9 4.87 -44.78 -13.44
N ARG A 10 4.42 -43.95 -14.38
CA ARG A 10 4.31 -42.49 -14.18
C ARG A 10 3.32 -42.16 -13.06
N GLN A 11 2.17 -42.84 -13.03
CA GLN A 11 1.17 -42.62 -11.98
C GLN A 11 1.69 -43.03 -10.60
N ALA A 12 2.36 -44.19 -10.51
CA ALA A 12 2.98 -44.65 -9.28
C ALA A 12 4.07 -43.68 -8.76
N LEU A 13 4.85 -43.06 -9.66
CA LEU A 13 5.81 -42.01 -9.29
C LEU A 13 5.13 -40.73 -8.81
N LEU A 14 4.02 -40.34 -9.45
CA LEU A 14 3.26 -39.14 -9.08
C LEU A 14 2.61 -39.25 -7.69
N ASP A 15 2.19 -40.46 -7.31
CA ASP A 15 1.56 -40.75 -6.02
C ASP A 15 2.57 -41.06 -4.91
N GLY A 16 3.84 -41.30 -5.25
CA GLY A 16 4.95 -41.52 -4.32
C GLY A 16 5.47 -40.25 -3.62
N PRO A 17 6.35 -40.41 -2.61
CA PRO A 17 6.93 -39.29 -1.87
C PRO A 17 7.91 -38.49 -2.74
N ALA A 18 7.89 -37.16 -2.61
CA ALA A 18 8.70 -36.26 -3.43
C ALA A 18 10.15 -36.10 -2.97
N ALA A 19 10.51 -36.66 -1.81
CA ALA A 19 11.88 -36.77 -1.32
C ALA A 19 12.06 -38.02 -0.43
N SER A 20 13.28 -38.52 -0.34
CA SER A 20 13.64 -39.57 0.62
C SER A 20 13.60 -39.01 2.05
N PRO A 21 12.95 -39.69 3.01
CA PRO A 21 12.93 -39.25 4.40
C PRO A 21 14.33 -39.32 5.04
N PRO A 22 14.61 -38.47 6.04
CA PRO A 22 15.80 -38.62 6.87
C PRO A 22 15.77 -39.94 7.67
N PRO A 23 16.94 -40.46 8.11
CA PRO A 23 17.02 -41.72 8.85
C PRO A 23 16.10 -41.71 10.08
N GLY A 24 15.24 -42.73 10.20
CA GLY A 24 14.32 -42.90 11.35
C GLY A 24 12.96 -42.20 11.23
N VAL A 25 12.65 -41.52 10.12
CA VAL A 25 11.35 -40.88 9.88
C VAL A 25 10.54 -41.66 8.84
N ILE A 26 9.29 -41.98 9.17
CA ILE A 26 8.35 -42.63 8.24
C ILE A 26 7.51 -41.53 7.56
N PRO A 27 7.50 -41.44 6.21
CA PRO A 27 6.65 -40.52 5.48
C PRO A 27 5.17 -40.71 5.78
N ASN A 28 4.47 -39.62 6.10
CA ASN A 28 3.01 -39.59 6.21
C ASN A 28 2.44 -38.75 5.06
N LEU A 29 1.88 -39.44 4.05
CA LEU A 29 1.30 -38.81 2.86
C LEU A 29 -0.21 -38.52 2.99
N VAL A 30 -0.86 -39.02 4.05
CA VAL A 30 -2.33 -38.96 4.20
C VAL A 30 -2.75 -37.74 5.01
N ASP A 31 -2.10 -37.51 6.16
CA ASP A 31 -2.39 -36.37 7.03
C ASP A 31 -1.11 -35.83 7.67
N PRO A 32 -0.26 -35.12 6.90
CA PRO A 32 0.96 -34.53 7.44
C PRO A 32 0.66 -33.30 8.31
N PRO A 33 1.47 -33.04 9.34
CA PRO A 33 1.37 -31.81 10.12
C PRO A 33 1.55 -30.61 9.17
N ASN A 34 0.59 -29.69 9.21
CA ASN A 34 0.51 -28.61 8.23
C ASN A 34 0.25 -27.24 8.86
N LEU A 35 0.59 -26.20 8.10
CA LEU A 35 0.39 -24.79 8.46
C LEU A 35 -0.79 -24.16 7.70
N GLN A 36 -1.79 -24.97 7.32
CA GLN A 36 -2.87 -24.51 6.44
C GLN A 36 -3.71 -23.43 7.11
N ALA A 37 -4.14 -23.67 8.35
CA ALA A 37 -4.95 -22.72 9.10
C ALA A 37 -4.25 -21.37 9.30
N VAL A 38 -2.94 -21.41 9.61
CA VAL A 38 -2.12 -20.20 9.78
C VAL A 38 -1.97 -19.46 8.44
N GLY A 39 -1.68 -20.17 7.36
CA GLY A 39 -1.55 -19.58 6.02
C GLY A 39 -2.83 -18.88 5.57
N ARG A 40 -3.99 -19.56 5.64
CA ARG A 40 -5.31 -18.98 5.33
C ARG A 40 -5.64 -17.82 6.26
N ALA A 41 -5.33 -17.99 7.56
CA ALA A 41 -5.23 -16.96 8.59
C ALA A 41 -4.70 -15.62 8.05
N LEU A 42 -3.43 -15.67 7.67
CA LEU A 42 -2.66 -14.52 7.22
C LEU A 42 -3.20 -13.95 5.91
N ILE A 43 -3.56 -14.81 4.94
CA ILE A 43 -4.15 -14.37 3.67
C ILE A 43 -5.40 -13.53 3.93
N LEU A 44 -6.34 -14.03 4.73
CA LEU A 44 -7.61 -13.35 5.01
C LEU A 44 -7.40 -12.05 5.78
N VAL A 45 -6.51 -12.03 6.77
CA VAL A 45 -6.24 -10.82 7.58
C VAL A 45 -5.62 -9.71 6.74
N PHE A 46 -4.54 -9.99 6.01
CA PHE A 46 -3.88 -8.97 5.19
C PHE A 46 -4.76 -8.50 4.03
N TRP A 47 -5.50 -9.42 3.39
CA TRP A 47 -6.37 -9.08 2.28
C TRP A 47 -7.57 -8.25 2.73
N SER A 48 -8.22 -8.61 3.84
CA SER A 48 -9.35 -7.86 4.39
C SER A 48 -8.93 -6.46 4.84
N LEU A 49 -7.80 -6.35 5.54
CA LEU A 49 -7.29 -5.05 5.98
C LEU A 49 -6.87 -4.16 4.80
N ALA A 50 -6.24 -4.75 3.78
CA ALA A 50 -5.91 -4.05 2.55
C ALA A 50 -7.17 -3.60 1.79
N LEU A 51 -8.20 -4.44 1.68
CA LEU A 51 -9.48 -4.08 1.05
C LEU A 51 -10.14 -2.90 1.76
N ILE A 52 -10.24 -2.95 3.10
CA ILE A 52 -10.87 -1.88 3.89
C ILE A 52 -10.12 -0.57 3.69
N THR A 53 -8.79 -0.59 3.81
CA THR A 53 -7.97 0.63 3.66
C THR A 53 -7.99 1.17 2.24
N PHE A 54 -8.00 0.30 1.23
CA PHE A 54 -8.16 0.66 -0.18
C PHE A 54 -9.53 1.29 -0.45
N ALA A 55 -10.61 0.68 0.04
CA ALA A 55 -11.96 1.22 -0.11
C ALA A 55 -12.09 2.61 0.52
N ILE A 56 -11.52 2.81 1.71
CA ILE A 56 -11.46 4.13 2.35
C ILE A 56 -10.68 5.13 1.49
N ARG A 57 -9.55 4.72 0.90
CA ARG A 57 -8.77 5.58 0.01
C ARG A 57 -9.61 6.03 -1.18
N ILE A 58 -10.25 5.10 -1.89
CA ILE A 58 -11.05 5.40 -3.08
C ILE A 58 -12.22 6.30 -2.71
N TYR A 59 -12.97 5.98 -1.65
CA TYR A 59 -14.07 6.80 -1.18
C TYR A 59 -13.61 8.24 -0.85
N THR A 60 -12.49 8.38 -0.16
CA THR A 60 -11.94 9.69 0.20
C THR A 60 -11.51 10.49 -1.03
N LYS A 61 -10.90 9.84 -2.03
CA LYS A 61 -10.39 10.53 -3.22
C LYS A 61 -11.50 10.93 -4.17
N VAL A 62 -12.50 10.07 -4.35
CA VAL A 62 -13.62 10.27 -5.27
C VAL A 62 -14.66 11.22 -4.67
N PHE A 63 -15.12 10.98 -3.43
CA PHE A 63 -16.26 11.71 -2.87
C PHE A 63 -15.86 12.89 -1.98
N ILE A 64 -14.82 12.75 -1.15
CA ILE A 64 -14.41 13.80 -0.18
C ILE A 64 -13.50 14.84 -0.86
N ILE A 65 -12.45 14.39 -1.52
CA ILE A 65 -11.44 15.27 -2.14
C ILE A 65 -11.85 15.65 -3.57
N ARG A 66 -12.63 14.80 -4.25
CA ARG A 66 -13.07 14.96 -5.65
C ARG A 66 -11.90 15.21 -6.62
N SER A 67 -10.76 14.56 -6.36
CA SER A 67 -9.56 14.65 -7.19
C SER A 67 -8.82 13.32 -7.13
N VAL A 68 -8.84 12.62 -8.26
CA VAL A 68 -8.10 11.37 -8.48
C VAL A 68 -6.80 11.72 -9.20
N ARG A 69 -5.68 11.24 -8.68
CA ARG A 69 -4.35 11.53 -9.22
C ARG A 69 -3.71 10.25 -9.77
N VAL A 70 -2.59 10.41 -10.48
CA VAL A 70 -1.85 9.28 -11.06
C VAL A 70 -1.49 8.21 -10.01
N SER A 71 -1.13 8.63 -8.79
CA SER A 71 -0.88 7.68 -7.69
C SER A 71 -2.08 6.79 -7.37
N ASP A 72 -3.30 7.33 -7.46
CA ASP A 72 -4.52 6.57 -7.20
C ASP A 72 -4.78 5.52 -8.28
N TYR A 73 -4.57 5.85 -9.56
CA TYR A 73 -4.68 4.89 -10.66
C TYR A 73 -3.68 3.73 -10.53
N THR A 74 -2.42 4.03 -10.19
CA THR A 74 -1.42 2.96 -9.96
C THR A 74 -1.77 2.06 -8.79
N MET A 75 -2.40 2.59 -7.73
CA MET A 75 -2.89 1.77 -6.62
C MET A 75 -4.11 0.93 -7.00
N ILE A 76 -5.02 1.46 -7.84
CA ILE A 76 -6.17 0.69 -8.36
C ILE A 76 -5.68 -0.50 -9.18
N VAL A 77 -4.68 -0.30 -10.04
CA VAL A 77 -4.07 -1.40 -10.82
C VAL A 77 -3.41 -2.42 -9.90
N ALA A 78 -2.66 -1.97 -8.88
CA ALA A 78 -2.07 -2.87 -7.89
C ALA A 78 -3.15 -3.71 -7.17
N TRP A 79 -4.25 -3.08 -6.74
CA TRP A 79 -5.37 -3.78 -6.11
C TRP A 79 -6.02 -4.79 -7.06
N ALA A 80 -6.29 -4.40 -8.31
CA ALA A 80 -6.87 -5.29 -9.32
C ALA A 80 -6.01 -6.54 -9.56
N LEU A 81 -4.69 -6.37 -9.67
CA LEU A 81 -3.75 -7.50 -9.79
C LEU A 81 -3.72 -8.35 -8.52
N SER A 82 -3.86 -7.76 -7.34
CA SER A 82 -3.90 -8.50 -6.07
C SER A 82 -5.12 -9.41 -5.94
N ILE A 83 -6.23 -9.09 -6.62
CA ILE A 83 -7.41 -9.96 -6.71
C ILE A 83 -7.05 -11.26 -7.44
N GLY A 84 -6.24 -11.19 -8.50
CA GLY A 84 -5.73 -12.36 -9.23
C GLY A 84 -4.69 -13.16 -8.44
N TYR A 85 -3.92 -12.50 -7.57
CA TYR A 85 -2.96 -13.18 -6.69
C TYR A 85 -3.62 -13.98 -5.57
N PHE A 86 -4.77 -13.53 -5.06
CA PHE A 86 -5.51 -14.19 -3.98
C PHE A 86 -5.79 -15.69 -4.23
N PRO A 87 -6.40 -16.13 -5.35
CA PRO A 87 -6.66 -17.55 -5.60
C PRO A 87 -5.38 -18.36 -5.76
N ILE A 88 -4.29 -17.77 -6.28
CA ILE A 88 -2.99 -18.43 -6.38
C ILE A 88 -2.44 -18.73 -4.98
N ALA A 89 -2.42 -17.71 -4.11
CA ALA A 89 -1.99 -17.87 -2.73
C ALA A 89 -2.84 -18.89 -1.96
N TRP A 90 -4.16 -18.89 -2.20
CA TRP A 90 -5.08 -19.87 -1.62
C TRP A 90 -4.77 -21.30 -2.08
N LYS A 91 -4.55 -21.51 -3.38
CA LYS A 91 -4.20 -22.83 -3.92
C LYS A 91 -2.86 -23.36 -3.40
N VAL A 92 -1.87 -22.49 -3.22
CA VAL A 92 -0.59 -22.87 -2.60
C VAL A 92 -0.81 -23.35 -1.15
N ALA A 93 -1.66 -22.66 -0.39
CA ALA A 93 -2.03 -23.08 0.97
C ALA A 93 -2.89 -24.35 1.03
N ASP A 94 -3.60 -24.68 -0.05
CA ASP A 94 -4.38 -25.93 -0.13
C ASP A 94 -3.50 -27.14 -0.46
N ILE A 95 -2.56 -27.00 -1.40
CA ILE A 95 -1.81 -28.13 -1.98
C ILE A 95 -0.64 -28.56 -1.09
N ALA A 96 0.14 -27.61 -0.57
CA ALA A 96 1.33 -27.90 0.22
C ALA A 96 1.51 -26.89 1.36
N PRO A 97 0.60 -26.90 2.36
CA PRO A 97 0.64 -26.01 3.52
C PRO A 97 1.83 -26.26 4.45
N GLY A 98 3.03 -25.85 4.05
CA GLY A 98 4.23 -25.96 4.89
C GLY A 98 4.51 -27.41 5.31
N ILE A 99 4.38 -28.33 4.35
CA ILE A 99 4.63 -29.76 4.55
C ILE A 99 6.05 -30.08 4.06
N ASP A 100 6.75 -30.90 4.83
CA ASP A 100 8.07 -31.39 4.45
C ASP A 100 8.03 -32.23 3.18
N GLN A 101 9.05 -32.12 2.33
CA GLN A 101 9.03 -32.69 0.98
C GLN A 101 8.87 -34.22 0.95
N TRP A 102 9.34 -34.94 1.98
CA TRP A 102 9.15 -36.39 2.09
C TRP A 102 7.71 -36.79 2.44
N ASN A 103 6.92 -35.88 3.00
CA ASN A 103 5.50 -36.05 3.31
C ASN A 103 4.58 -35.52 2.20
N LEU A 104 5.16 -35.08 1.07
CA LEU A 104 4.43 -34.50 -0.05
C LEU A 104 4.48 -35.45 -1.25
N GLN A 105 3.34 -35.65 -1.89
CA GLN A 105 3.28 -36.40 -3.15
C GLN A 105 3.89 -35.61 -4.31
N VAL A 106 4.54 -36.28 -5.26
CA VAL A 106 5.18 -35.62 -6.42
C VAL A 106 4.16 -34.78 -7.22
N LYS A 107 2.93 -35.25 -7.41
CA LYS A 107 1.87 -34.46 -8.07
C LYS A 107 1.56 -33.14 -7.36
N ASN A 108 1.56 -33.15 -6.03
CA ASN A 108 1.31 -31.95 -5.22
C ASN A 108 2.52 -31.03 -5.23
N LEU A 109 3.74 -31.58 -5.30
CA LEU A 109 4.96 -30.79 -5.49
C LEU A 109 4.93 -30.05 -6.84
N ILE A 110 4.63 -30.74 -7.94
CA ILE A 110 4.48 -30.12 -9.27
C ILE A 110 3.43 -29.00 -9.22
N GLY A 111 2.28 -29.25 -8.59
CA GLY A 111 1.25 -28.25 -8.38
C GLY A 111 1.75 -27.04 -7.59
N LEU A 112 2.46 -27.27 -6.48
CA LEU A 112 3.07 -26.21 -5.66
C LEU A 112 4.02 -25.35 -6.51
N LEU A 113 4.97 -25.95 -7.23
CA LEU A 113 5.94 -25.22 -8.05
C LEU A 113 5.26 -24.41 -9.16
N HIS A 114 4.23 -24.97 -9.80
CA HIS A 114 3.48 -24.27 -10.86
C HIS A 114 2.74 -23.03 -10.34
N TRP A 115 1.99 -23.18 -9.24
CA TRP A 115 1.28 -22.05 -8.63
C TRP A 115 2.24 -21.04 -8.00
N PHE A 116 3.33 -21.50 -7.42
CA PHE A 116 4.38 -20.64 -6.86
C PHE A 116 5.07 -19.80 -7.94
N HIS A 117 5.40 -20.41 -9.09
CA HIS A 117 5.94 -19.70 -10.25
C HIS A 117 5.00 -18.58 -10.72
N SER A 118 3.73 -18.93 -10.95
CA SER A 118 2.70 -17.99 -11.37
C SER A 118 2.51 -16.87 -10.34
N GLY A 119 2.58 -17.22 -9.05
CA GLY A 119 2.54 -16.31 -7.93
C GLY A 119 3.71 -15.33 -7.92
N LEU A 120 4.95 -15.79 -8.16
CA LEU A 120 6.13 -14.93 -8.23
C LEU A 120 6.03 -13.90 -9.37
N VAL A 121 5.54 -14.31 -10.54
CA VAL A 121 5.30 -13.40 -11.67
C VAL A 121 4.31 -12.32 -11.27
N MET A 122 3.13 -12.69 -10.75
CA MET A 122 2.11 -11.74 -10.31
C MET A 122 2.61 -10.83 -9.19
N TYR A 123 3.29 -11.39 -8.19
CA TYR A 123 3.89 -10.66 -7.06
C TYR A 123 4.84 -9.56 -7.56
N SER A 124 5.73 -9.87 -8.52
CA SER A 124 6.71 -8.91 -9.03
C SER A 124 6.03 -7.67 -9.66
N ILE A 125 4.94 -7.88 -10.40
CA ILE A 125 4.18 -6.81 -11.05
C ILE A 125 3.41 -5.99 -10.00
N ILE A 126 2.76 -6.66 -9.04
CA ILE A 126 2.00 -6.01 -7.96
C ILE A 126 2.90 -5.08 -7.14
N ILE A 127 4.06 -5.57 -6.68
CA ILE A 127 4.98 -4.77 -5.87
C ILE A 127 5.51 -3.56 -6.64
N CYS A 128 5.77 -3.69 -7.94
CA CYS A 128 6.16 -2.56 -8.78
C CYS A 128 5.11 -1.44 -8.72
N PHE A 129 3.83 -1.75 -8.96
CA PHE A 129 2.75 -0.77 -8.91
C PHE A 129 2.54 -0.17 -7.52
N ILE A 130 2.64 -0.98 -6.45
CA ILE A 130 2.56 -0.49 -5.06
C ILE A 130 3.66 0.53 -4.80
N LYS A 131 4.92 0.20 -5.10
CA LYS A 131 6.07 1.08 -4.85
C LYS A 131 5.99 2.37 -5.67
N VAL A 132 5.62 2.26 -6.94
CA VAL A 132 5.40 3.44 -7.80
C VAL A 132 4.29 4.32 -7.24
N SER A 133 3.17 3.74 -6.80
CA SER A 133 2.07 4.47 -6.17
C SER A 133 2.52 5.23 -4.91
N ILE A 134 3.27 4.57 -4.02
CA ILE A 134 3.76 5.19 -2.78
C ILE A 134 4.73 6.34 -3.09
N LEU A 135 5.70 6.12 -3.98
CA LEU A 135 6.67 7.14 -4.38
C LEU A 135 6.00 8.35 -5.04
N ARG A 136 5.02 8.13 -5.92
CA ARG A 136 4.21 9.21 -6.51
C ARG A 136 3.42 9.96 -5.45
N GLN A 137 2.86 9.25 -4.47
CA GLN A 137 2.14 9.89 -3.37
C GLN A 137 3.07 10.71 -2.46
N PHE A 138 4.32 10.28 -2.27
CA PHE A 138 5.32 11.08 -1.56
C PHE A 138 5.66 12.37 -2.31
N LEU A 139 5.82 12.30 -3.63
CA LEU A 139 5.97 13.49 -4.47
C LEU A 139 4.79 14.45 -4.27
N GLU A 140 3.56 13.95 -4.34
CA GLU A 140 2.36 14.77 -4.18
C GLU A 140 2.22 15.45 -2.81
N ILE A 141 2.74 14.82 -1.75
CA ILE A 141 2.59 15.33 -0.37
C ILE A 141 3.73 16.26 0.01
N PHE A 142 4.96 15.94 -0.39
CA PHE A 142 6.18 16.61 0.09
C PHE A 142 6.89 17.46 -0.96
N SER A 143 6.62 17.25 -2.25
CA SER A 143 7.26 18.01 -3.32
C SER A 143 6.46 19.25 -3.69
N LEU A 144 6.68 20.33 -2.94
CA LEU A 144 6.19 21.67 -3.29
C LEU A 144 7.13 22.41 -4.27
N LYS A 145 8.40 21.99 -4.33
CA LYS A 145 9.46 22.55 -5.18
C LYS A 145 10.31 21.42 -5.77
N ARG A 146 11.01 21.67 -6.89
CA ARG A 146 11.92 20.70 -7.55
C ARG A 146 13.25 20.54 -6.78
N ASP A 147 13.16 20.09 -5.54
CA ASP A 147 14.30 19.86 -4.66
C ASP A 147 14.99 18.50 -4.97
N TYR A 148 16.11 18.22 -4.29
CA TYR A 148 16.76 16.89 -4.29
C TYR A 148 15.77 15.74 -4.06
N PHE A 149 14.80 15.91 -3.16
CA PHE A 149 13.75 14.90 -2.90
C PHE A 149 12.92 14.56 -4.14
N PHE A 150 12.59 15.55 -4.97
CA PHE A 150 11.82 15.35 -6.20
C PHE A 150 12.60 14.46 -7.18
N TRP A 151 13.88 14.77 -7.40
CA TRP A 151 14.76 14.00 -8.26
C TRP A 151 15.03 12.59 -7.73
N THR A 152 15.25 12.44 -6.42
CA THR A 152 15.42 11.12 -5.79
C THR A 152 14.18 10.24 -5.96
N CYS A 153 12.98 10.77 -5.75
CA CYS A 153 11.74 10.01 -5.98
C CYS A 153 11.57 9.58 -7.44
N HIS A 154 11.85 10.47 -8.40
CA HIS A 154 11.79 10.14 -9.82
C HIS A 154 12.82 9.07 -10.21
N PHE A 155 14.06 9.18 -9.72
CA PHE A 155 15.09 8.18 -9.90
C PHE A 155 14.65 6.82 -9.33
N LEU A 156 14.10 6.80 -8.10
CA LEU A 156 13.59 5.59 -7.47
C LEU A 156 12.43 4.96 -8.24
N ILE A 157 11.52 5.77 -8.80
CA ILE A 157 10.44 5.26 -9.66
C ILE A 157 11.04 4.57 -10.90
N CYS A 158 11.95 5.23 -11.60
CA CYS A 158 12.56 4.68 -12.82
C CYS A 158 13.32 3.38 -12.55
N ILE A 159 14.18 3.35 -11.52
CA ILE A 159 14.95 2.15 -11.19
C ILE A 159 14.06 0.99 -10.72
N ASN A 160 12.98 1.27 -9.98
CA ASN A 160 12.03 0.24 -9.58
C ASN A 160 11.32 -0.36 -10.80
N ILE A 161 10.82 0.47 -11.71
CA ILE A 161 10.16 -0.02 -12.94
C ILE A 161 11.13 -0.89 -13.74
N LEU A 162 12.36 -0.42 -13.97
CA LEU A 162 13.37 -1.18 -14.72
C LEU A 162 13.69 -2.52 -14.03
N TYR A 163 13.94 -2.49 -12.71
CA TYR A 163 14.27 -3.67 -11.93
C TYR A 163 13.15 -4.71 -11.96
N TYR A 164 11.91 -4.33 -11.63
CA TYR A 164 10.80 -5.30 -11.61
C TYR A 164 10.47 -5.80 -13.00
N THR A 165 10.55 -4.96 -14.04
CA THR A 165 10.33 -5.40 -15.42
C THR A 165 11.35 -6.47 -15.81
N ALA A 166 12.64 -6.21 -15.57
CA ALA A 166 13.70 -7.18 -15.84
C ALA A 166 13.52 -8.46 -15.01
N PHE A 167 13.17 -8.32 -13.73
CA PHE A 167 12.94 -9.45 -12.84
C PHE A 167 11.75 -10.32 -13.27
N THR A 168 10.63 -9.71 -13.69
CA THR A 168 9.45 -10.42 -14.22
C THR A 168 9.83 -11.26 -15.43
N PHE A 169 10.56 -10.69 -16.41
CA PHE A 169 11.00 -11.45 -17.58
C PHE A 169 11.97 -12.59 -17.21
N THR A 170 12.90 -12.34 -16.28
CA THR A 170 13.81 -13.38 -15.79
C THR A 170 13.06 -14.52 -15.08
N ILE A 171 11.97 -14.24 -14.35
CA ILE A 171 11.13 -15.29 -13.77
C ILE A 171 10.41 -16.07 -14.88
N ILE A 172 9.73 -15.39 -15.80
CA ILE A 172 8.96 -16.04 -16.88
C ILE A 172 9.86 -16.97 -17.70
N PHE A 173 11.07 -16.51 -18.04
CA PHE A 173 12.04 -17.26 -18.84
C PHE A 173 13.13 -17.93 -17.99
N ALA A 174 12.85 -18.22 -16.72
CA ALA A 174 13.82 -18.85 -15.81
C ALA A 174 14.28 -20.22 -16.31
N CYS A 175 13.43 -20.94 -17.05
CA CYS A 175 13.72 -22.25 -17.63
C CYS A 175 13.41 -22.28 -19.12
N ASN A 176 14.18 -23.06 -19.88
CA ASN A 176 13.90 -23.40 -21.27
C ASN A 176 13.88 -24.93 -21.44
N PRO A 177 12.71 -25.55 -21.68
CA PRO A 177 11.38 -24.95 -21.78
C PRO A 177 10.84 -24.47 -20.41
N ILE A 178 9.90 -23.52 -20.41
CA ILE A 178 9.30 -22.96 -19.18
C ILE A 178 8.67 -24.05 -18.31
N SER A 179 8.10 -25.08 -18.94
CA SER A 179 7.47 -26.22 -18.26
C SER A 179 8.42 -26.98 -17.32
N LYS A 180 9.73 -26.91 -17.56
CA LYS A 180 10.75 -27.52 -16.69
C LYS A 180 10.74 -26.93 -15.28
N TYR A 181 10.26 -25.70 -15.10
CA TYR A 181 10.23 -25.08 -13.76
C TYR A 181 9.40 -25.91 -12.77
N TRP A 182 8.27 -26.46 -13.22
CA TRP A 182 7.35 -27.21 -12.36
C TRP A 182 7.34 -28.71 -12.65
N ASP A 183 7.58 -29.14 -13.89
CA ASP A 183 7.61 -30.56 -14.24
C ASP A 183 8.96 -31.18 -13.85
N VAL A 184 9.07 -31.60 -12.59
CA VAL A 184 10.27 -32.24 -12.04
C VAL A 184 10.59 -33.59 -12.69
N LEU A 185 9.65 -34.19 -13.42
CA LEU A 185 9.85 -35.45 -14.15
C LEU A 185 10.48 -35.22 -15.52
N ASN A 186 10.45 -33.98 -16.03
CA ASN A 186 11.06 -33.63 -17.30
C ASN A 186 12.55 -33.32 -17.12
N THR A 187 13.40 -34.22 -17.61
CA THR A 187 14.87 -34.08 -17.53
C THR A 187 15.43 -33.17 -18.62
N ASP A 188 14.69 -32.90 -19.70
CA ASP A 188 15.17 -32.13 -20.84
C ASP A 188 15.13 -30.63 -20.56
N GLY A 189 16.13 -29.87 -21.03
CA GLY A 189 16.20 -28.41 -20.89
C GLY A 189 17.16 -27.88 -19.82
N LYS A 190 17.23 -26.57 -19.64
CA LYS A 190 18.09 -25.89 -18.65
C LYS A 190 17.32 -24.80 -17.91
N CYS A 191 17.64 -24.61 -16.64
CA CYS A 191 17.11 -23.53 -15.81
C CYS A 191 18.25 -22.66 -15.29
N LEU A 192 17.96 -21.38 -15.06
CA LEU A 192 18.81 -20.50 -14.26
C LEU A 192 18.85 -21.01 -12.81
N ASN A 193 19.83 -20.54 -12.04
CA ASN A 193 19.87 -20.82 -10.61
C ASN A 193 18.78 -20.00 -9.90
N THR A 194 17.57 -20.57 -9.82
CA THR A 194 16.37 -19.93 -9.27
C THR A 194 16.54 -19.57 -7.80
N GLU A 195 17.27 -20.38 -7.03
CA GLU A 195 17.52 -20.14 -5.61
C GLU A 195 18.39 -18.91 -5.40
N LEU A 196 19.49 -18.80 -6.16
CA LEU A 196 20.37 -17.63 -6.14
C LEU A 196 19.63 -16.39 -6.63
N GLN A 197 18.82 -16.53 -7.67
CA GLN A 197 17.98 -15.45 -8.20
C GLN A 197 17.00 -14.94 -7.12
N MET A 198 16.30 -15.83 -6.40
CA MET A 198 15.38 -15.46 -5.32
C MET A 198 16.11 -14.76 -4.17
N PHE A 199 17.30 -15.22 -3.81
CA PHE A 199 18.13 -14.60 -2.77
C PHE A 199 18.56 -13.17 -3.15
N VAL A 200 19.15 -12.99 -4.34
CA VAL A 200 19.60 -11.67 -4.82
C VAL A 200 18.42 -10.72 -4.99
N ALA A 201 17.32 -11.20 -5.58
CA ALA A 201 16.11 -10.39 -5.74
C ALA A 201 15.51 -9.98 -4.39
N GLY A 202 15.56 -10.87 -3.39
CA GLY A 202 15.15 -10.59 -2.02
C GLY A 202 15.94 -9.44 -1.41
N ILE A 203 17.27 -9.42 -1.57
CA ILE A 203 18.15 -8.35 -1.07
C ILE A 203 17.81 -7.00 -1.71
N ILE A 204 17.74 -6.96 -3.04
CA ILE A 204 17.44 -5.72 -3.77
C ILE A 204 16.06 -5.19 -3.37
N ASN A 205 15.08 -6.08 -3.25
CA ASN A 205 13.74 -5.73 -2.80
C ASN A 205 13.73 -5.12 -1.40
N MET A 206 14.43 -5.74 -0.44
CA MET A 206 14.55 -5.24 0.93
C MET A 206 15.23 -3.86 0.98
N ILE A 207 16.32 -3.67 0.24
CA ILE A 207 17.01 -2.37 0.15
C ILE A 207 16.05 -1.31 -0.39
N SER A 208 15.28 -1.63 -1.42
CA SER A 208 14.26 -0.73 -1.96
C SER A 208 13.18 -0.39 -0.93
N ASP A 209 12.71 -1.36 -0.13
CA ASP A 209 11.69 -1.11 0.90
C ASP A 209 12.20 -0.17 1.98
N LEU A 210 13.41 -0.43 2.48
CA LEU A 210 14.07 0.42 3.49
C LEU A 210 14.30 1.83 2.95
N THR A 211 14.72 1.96 1.69
CA THR A 211 14.94 3.26 1.06
C THR A 211 13.65 4.06 0.98
N ILE A 212 12.55 3.44 0.53
CA ILE A 212 11.23 4.09 0.44
C ILE A 212 10.72 4.48 1.84
N LEU A 213 10.95 3.63 2.84
CA LEU A 213 10.54 3.87 4.22
C LEU A 213 11.32 5.02 4.90
N ILE A 214 12.62 5.13 4.65
CA ILE A 214 13.49 6.18 5.23
C ILE A 214 13.26 7.54 4.55
N LEU A 215 12.95 7.55 3.26
CA LEU A 215 12.85 8.76 2.44
C LEU A 215 11.93 9.86 3.01
N PRO A 216 10.67 9.60 3.39
CA PRO A 216 9.80 10.63 3.97
C PRO A 216 10.29 11.08 5.36
N HIS A 217 10.95 10.21 6.11
CA HIS A 217 11.43 10.51 7.46
C HIS A 217 12.53 11.58 7.42
N LEU A 218 13.50 11.43 6.51
CA LEU A 218 14.58 12.40 6.31
C LEU A 218 14.03 13.80 5.93
N LYS A 219 13.00 13.86 5.06
CA LYS A 219 12.39 15.13 4.67
C LYS A 219 11.58 15.75 5.82
N VAL A 220 10.83 14.94 6.58
CA VAL A 220 10.02 15.41 7.71
C VAL A 220 10.88 15.91 8.87
N TRP A 221 12.03 15.31 9.13
CA TRP A 221 12.93 15.79 10.19
C TRP A 221 13.58 17.14 9.88
N ARG A 222 13.81 17.43 8.60
CA ARG A 222 14.37 18.71 8.15
C ARG A 222 13.32 19.81 7.98
N LEU A 223 12.02 19.46 7.94
CA LEU A 223 10.95 20.39 7.61
C LEU A 223 10.00 20.57 8.79
N GLN A 224 9.86 21.79 9.30
CA GLN A 224 9.00 22.16 10.43
C GLN A 224 7.49 21.95 10.11
N MET A 225 7.07 20.69 10.06
CA MET A 225 5.70 20.30 9.76
C MET A 225 4.86 20.25 11.03
N SER A 226 3.59 20.66 10.91
CA SER A 226 2.63 20.57 12.02
C SER A 226 2.59 19.16 12.64
N PRO A 227 2.42 19.02 13.96
CA PRO A 227 2.46 17.73 14.67
C PRO A 227 1.45 16.71 14.13
N ARG A 228 0.35 17.19 13.53
CA ARG A 228 -0.67 16.34 12.88
C ARG A 228 -0.12 15.56 11.68
N LYS A 229 0.71 16.19 10.85
CA LYS A 229 1.37 15.54 9.70
C LYS A 229 2.45 14.57 10.18
N LYS A 230 3.17 14.92 11.23
CA LYS A 230 4.18 14.07 11.87
C LYS A 230 3.59 12.74 12.37
N ARG A 231 2.39 12.76 12.99
CA ARG A 231 1.69 11.54 13.40
C ARG A 231 1.28 10.65 12.21
N ALA A 232 0.76 11.22 11.13
CA ALA A 232 0.36 10.43 9.95
C ALA A 232 1.56 9.69 9.32
N VAL A 233 2.72 10.36 9.26
CA VAL A 233 3.98 9.76 8.78
C VAL A 233 4.48 8.67 9.73
N SER A 234 4.36 8.89 11.05
CA SER A 234 4.74 7.88 12.05
C SER A 234 3.87 6.63 12.00
N VAL A 235 2.57 6.76 11.74
CA VAL A 235 1.70 5.58 11.52
C VAL A 235 2.07 4.87 10.21
N ALA A 236 2.35 5.61 9.14
CA ALA A 236 2.81 5.02 7.88
C ALA A 236 4.13 4.25 7.99
N PHE A 237 5.04 4.74 8.83
CA PHE A 237 6.27 4.05 9.16
C PHE A 237 6.03 2.69 9.81
N LEU A 238 5.05 2.57 10.72
CA LEU A 238 4.76 1.32 11.41
C LEU A 238 4.30 0.22 10.44
N PHE A 239 3.42 0.54 9.49
CA PHE A 239 2.99 -0.43 8.47
C PHE A 239 4.09 -0.72 7.45
N GLY A 240 4.91 0.28 7.11
CA GLY A 240 6.10 0.05 6.29
C GLY A 240 7.09 -0.91 6.95
N LEU A 241 7.22 -0.87 8.28
CA LEU A 241 8.09 -1.79 9.02
C LEU A 241 7.61 -3.25 8.90
N ILE A 242 6.29 -3.49 8.90
CA ILE A 242 5.72 -4.83 8.69
C ILE A 242 6.13 -5.38 7.32
N ALA A 243 6.07 -4.55 6.27
CA ALA A 243 6.53 -4.94 4.93
C ALA A 243 8.04 -5.24 4.92
N CYS A 244 8.86 -4.42 5.60
CA CYS A 244 10.29 -4.68 5.74
C CYS A 244 10.60 -6.00 6.47
N VAL A 245 9.85 -6.33 7.54
CA VAL A 245 9.99 -7.61 8.25
C VAL A 245 9.66 -8.78 7.33
N GLY A 246 8.59 -8.67 6.52
CA GLY A 246 8.25 -9.66 5.48
C GLY A 246 9.40 -9.85 4.49
N SER A 247 9.97 -8.76 3.98
CA SER A 247 11.14 -8.80 3.09
C SER A 247 12.38 -9.42 3.73
N SER A 248 12.66 -9.15 5.01
CA SER A 248 13.77 -9.77 5.73
C SER A 248 13.56 -11.28 5.94
N LEU A 249 12.35 -11.70 6.31
CA LEU A 249 12.01 -13.12 6.44
C LEU A 249 12.11 -13.85 5.09
N LYS A 250 11.72 -13.19 4.00
CA LYS A 250 11.88 -13.73 2.64
C LYS A 250 13.35 -14.02 2.33
N ILE A 251 14.28 -13.11 2.67
CA ILE A 251 15.72 -13.36 2.51
C ILE A 251 16.17 -14.52 3.41
N TYR A 252 15.70 -14.57 4.67
CA TYR A 252 16.03 -15.66 5.58
C TYR A 252 15.66 -17.02 4.99
N TYR A 253 14.43 -17.19 4.50
CA TYR A 253 13.99 -18.44 3.89
C TYR A 253 14.66 -18.71 2.55
N ALA A 254 15.01 -17.69 1.75
CA ALA A 254 15.81 -17.86 0.55
C ALA A 254 17.23 -18.40 0.86
N VAL A 255 17.87 -17.93 1.95
CA VAL A 255 19.15 -18.47 2.41
C VAL A 255 19.00 -19.92 2.88
N ARG A 256 17.90 -20.26 3.56
CA ARG A 256 17.62 -21.64 3.95
C ARG A 256 17.44 -22.54 2.73
N LEU A 257 16.76 -22.06 1.70
CA LEU A 257 16.57 -22.78 0.44
C LEU A 257 17.92 -23.08 -0.23
N LEU A 258 18.85 -22.12 -0.27
CA LEU A 258 20.21 -22.33 -0.78
C LEU A 258 21.03 -23.38 0.00
N LYS A 259 20.76 -23.54 1.29
CA LYS A 259 21.52 -24.45 2.18
C LYS A 259 20.89 -25.85 2.27
N THR A 260 19.58 -25.97 2.09
CA THR A 260 18.84 -27.20 2.34
C THR A 260 18.46 -27.89 1.03
N LYS A 261 19.06 -29.08 0.79
CA LYS A 261 18.77 -29.90 -0.40
C LYS A 261 17.60 -30.87 -0.21
N ASN A 262 17.33 -31.32 1.02
CA ASN A 262 16.41 -32.43 1.27
C ASN A 262 14.96 -32.00 1.62
N ASN A 263 14.66 -30.71 1.67
CA ASN A 263 13.33 -30.20 2.01
C ASN A 263 13.10 -28.77 1.47
N GLN A 264 12.84 -28.69 0.17
CA GLN A 264 12.63 -27.40 -0.50
C GLN A 264 11.16 -26.95 -0.41
N SER A 265 10.20 -27.87 -0.40
CA SER A 265 8.76 -27.55 -0.37
C SER A 265 8.36 -26.70 0.85
N TYR A 266 8.84 -27.05 2.04
CA TYR A 266 8.55 -26.32 3.27
C TYR A 266 9.07 -24.87 3.21
N GLN A 267 10.30 -24.69 2.74
CA GLN A 267 10.94 -23.38 2.62
C GLN A 267 10.28 -22.53 1.53
N ILE A 268 9.90 -23.12 0.39
CA ILE A 268 9.18 -22.45 -0.70
C ILE A 268 7.82 -21.96 -0.21
N TYR A 269 7.08 -22.77 0.55
CA TYR A 269 5.80 -22.35 1.12
C TYR A 269 5.97 -21.13 2.05
N LEU A 270 6.91 -21.19 2.99
CA LEU A 270 7.15 -20.08 3.92
C LEU A 270 7.64 -18.82 3.19
N LEU A 271 8.46 -18.98 2.16
CA LEU A 271 8.88 -17.89 1.28
C LEU A 271 7.68 -17.21 0.61
N GLY A 272 6.71 -18.00 0.13
CA GLY A 272 5.44 -17.52 -0.41
C GLY A 272 4.60 -16.76 0.63
N VAL A 273 4.44 -17.32 1.84
CA VAL A 273 3.70 -16.67 2.94
C VAL A 273 4.31 -15.31 3.31
N CYS A 274 5.64 -15.17 3.26
CA CYS A 274 6.33 -13.91 3.55
C CYS A 274 6.00 -12.78 2.54
N THR A 275 5.45 -13.08 1.37
CA THR A 275 5.02 -12.06 0.40
C THR A 275 3.70 -11.37 0.78
N LEU A 276 2.86 -12.02 1.60
CA LEU A 276 1.56 -11.51 2.05
C LEU A 276 1.67 -10.19 2.84
N PRO A 277 2.52 -10.08 3.88
CA PRO A 277 2.72 -8.81 4.58
C PRO A 277 3.32 -7.73 3.69
N GLU A 278 4.05 -8.10 2.64
CA GLU A 278 4.67 -7.15 1.72
C GLU A 278 3.62 -6.52 0.78
N ILE A 279 2.78 -7.35 0.14
CA ILE A 279 1.66 -6.88 -0.69
C ILE A 279 0.63 -6.14 0.18
N GLY A 280 0.12 -6.80 1.21
CA GLY A 280 -0.93 -6.25 2.07
C GLY A 280 -0.45 -5.01 2.81
N GLY A 281 0.72 -5.08 3.44
CA GLY A 281 1.35 -3.96 4.14
C GLY A 281 1.67 -2.79 3.21
N GLY A 282 2.12 -3.06 1.98
CA GLY A 282 2.37 -2.03 0.97
C GLY A 282 1.09 -1.29 0.54
N ILE A 283 0.00 -2.01 0.29
CA ILE A 283 -1.31 -1.41 -0.05
C ILE A 283 -1.83 -0.58 1.13
N ILE A 284 -1.80 -1.13 2.33
CA ILE A 284 -2.20 -0.42 3.56
C ILE A 284 -1.37 0.84 3.71
N ALA A 285 -0.04 0.73 3.65
CA ALA A 285 0.89 1.85 3.79
C ALA A 285 0.63 2.96 2.77
N GLY A 286 0.38 2.60 1.51
CA GLY A 286 -0.02 3.56 0.48
C GLY A 286 -1.38 4.21 0.78
N CYS A 287 -2.33 3.52 1.38
CA CYS A 287 -3.65 4.07 1.70
C CYS A 287 -3.68 4.98 2.95
N LEU A 288 -2.69 4.86 3.85
CA LEU A 288 -2.65 5.61 5.12
C LEU A 288 -2.75 7.14 4.99
N PRO A 289 -2.12 7.83 4.02
CA PRO A 289 -2.22 9.29 3.95
C PRO A 289 -3.64 9.81 3.66
N SER A 290 -4.55 8.96 3.18
CA SER A 290 -5.95 9.29 2.94
C SER A 290 -6.82 9.13 4.20
N LEU A 291 -6.44 8.25 5.14
CA LEU A 291 -7.23 7.95 6.34
C LEU A 291 -7.55 9.18 7.22
N PRO A 292 -6.60 10.11 7.51
CA PRO A 292 -6.90 11.25 8.38
C PRO A 292 -8.02 12.16 7.85
N LYS A 293 -8.17 12.26 6.53
CA LYS A 293 -9.25 13.06 5.91
C LYS A 293 -10.58 12.35 6.02
N PHE A 294 -10.61 11.04 5.78
CA PHE A 294 -11.80 10.22 5.99
C PHE A 294 -12.33 10.31 7.42
N PHE A 295 -11.48 10.04 8.41
CA PHE A 295 -11.90 10.06 9.81
C PHE A 295 -12.41 11.43 10.24
N ARG A 296 -11.83 12.53 9.74
CA ARG A 296 -12.37 13.86 10.01
C ARG A 296 -13.77 14.06 9.43
N HIS A 297 -13.97 13.67 8.19
CA HIS A 297 -15.28 13.78 7.54
C HIS A 297 -16.33 12.95 8.29
N VAL A 298 -16.02 11.69 8.61
CA VAL A 298 -16.92 10.81 9.38
C VAL A 298 -17.18 11.35 10.79
N LEU A 299 -16.16 11.82 11.51
CA LEU A 299 -16.32 12.41 12.84
C LEU A 299 -17.09 13.74 12.85
N GLN A 300 -17.18 14.43 11.70
CA GLN A 300 -17.94 15.66 11.51
C GLN A 300 -19.37 15.40 10.99
N THR A 301 -19.73 14.15 10.65
CA THR A 301 -21.12 13.83 10.28
C THR A 301 -22.05 13.89 11.51
N PRO A 302 -23.28 14.41 11.35
CA PRO A 302 -24.19 14.69 12.46
C PRO A 302 -24.60 13.45 13.29
N LEU A 303 -24.47 12.24 12.74
CA LEU A 303 -24.73 10.99 13.45
C LEU A 303 -23.73 10.73 14.59
N LEU A 304 -22.44 11.03 14.39
CA LEU A 304 -21.39 10.83 15.40
C LEU A 304 -21.26 12.01 16.36
N SER A 305 -21.62 13.23 15.96
CA SER A 305 -21.72 14.37 16.88
C SER A 305 -22.83 14.17 17.91
N SER A 306 -23.96 13.56 17.49
CA SER A 306 -25.04 13.17 18.39
C SER A 306 -24.56 12.11 19.38
N TYR A 307 -23.89 11.04 18.94
CA TYR A 307 -23.34 10.03 19.85
C TYR A 307 -22.30 10.59 20.83
N LYS A 308 -21.40 11.47 20.38
CA LYS A 308 -20.45 12.18 21.28
C LYS A 308 -21.17 13.05 22.31
N PHE A 309 -22.26 13.73 21.92
CA PHE A 309 -23.10 14.52 22.82
C PHE A 309 -23.80 13.63 23.87
N TYR A 310 -24.32 12.46 23.47
CA TYR A 310 -24.92 11.49 24.39
C TYR A 310 -23.90 10.88 25.35
N VAL A 311 -22.73 10.46 24.86
CA VAL A 311 -21.66 9.91 25.70
C VAL A 311 -21.08 10.97 26.65
N SER A 312 -20.88 12.21 26.20
CA SER A 312 -20.44 13.29 27.08
C SER A 312 -21.49 13.60 28.15
N LYS A 313 -22.79 13.48 27.85
CA LYS A 313 -23.89 13.66 28.81
C LYS A 313 -23.94 12.54 29.85
N LEU A 314 -23.63 11.30 29.46
CA LEU A 314 -23.51 10.16 30.38
C LEU A 314 -22.27 10.28 31.28
N LEU A 315 -21.12 10.70 30.74
CA LEU A 315 -19.89 10.90 31.51
C LEU A 315 -19.94 12.13 32.44
N SER A 316 -20.70 13.17 32.10
CA SER A 316 -20.94 14.32 32.99
C SER A 316 -22.09 14.10 33.97
N ALA A 317 -22.95 13.10 33.74
CA ALA A 317 -23.89 12.61 34.74
C ALA A 317 -23.17 11.80 35.84
N SER A 318 -22.12 11.04 35.50
CA SER A 318 -21.32 10.31 36.50
C SER A 318 -20.42 11.22 37.35
N SER A 319 -20.05 12.42 36.87
CA SER A 319 -19.28 13.38 37.67
C SER A 319 -20.15 14.24 38.61
N ARG A 320 -21.48 14.28 38.43
CA ARG A 320 -22.39 15.00 39.34
C ARG A 320 -22.73 14.24 40.63
N TRP A 321 -22.45 12.94 40.71
CA TRP A 321 -22.68 12.16 41.94
C TRP A 321 -21.55 12.34 42.98
N SER A 322 -20.40 12.90 42.61
CA SER A 322 -19.24 13.01 43.51
C SER A 322 -19.13 14.34 44.28
N SER A 323 -20.06 15.29 44.12
CA SER A 323 -19.95 16.61 44.76
C SER A 323 -21.12 17.00 45.68
N SER A 324 -22.03 16.07 45.99
CA SER A 324 -23.14 16.32 46.92
C SER A 324 -22.88 15.76 48.33
N SER A 325 -21.79 16.17 48.97
CA SER A 325 -21.62 15.95 50.41
C SER A 325 -20.60 16.89 51.07
N THR A 326 -20.71 18.20 50.88
CA THR A 326 -20.19 19.15 51.88
C THR A 326 -20.92 20.49 51.78
N VAL A 327 -21.19 21.08 52.94
CA VAL A 327 -21.69 22.45 53.20
C VAL A 327 -23.22 22.60 53.27
N ALA A 328 -23.78 22.09 54.38
CA ALA A 328 -24.80 22.81 55.11
C ALA A 328 -24.10 23.76 56.12
N ARG A 329 -24.35 25.07 56.00
CA ARG A 329 -24.43 26.10 57.07
C ARG A 329 -24.03 27.48 56.51
N SER A 330 -25.03 28.32 56.27
CA SER A 330 -25.23 29.58 57.01
C SER A 330 -26.22 30.45 56.25
N ALA A 331 -27.34 30.76 56.90
CA ALA A 331 -28.24 31.81 56.50
C ALA A 331 -27.55 33.18 56.65
N GLY A 332 -27.92 34.12 55.77
CA GLY A 332 -27.52 35.52 55.87
C GLY A 332 -28.19 36.33 54.76
N ASN A 333 -29.18 37.14 55.14
CA ASN A 333 -29.86 38.14 54.32
C ASN A 333 -28.91 38.92 53.39
N SER A 334 -29.38 39.26 52.18
CA SER A 334 -29.65 40.66 51.79
C SER A 334 -30.05 40.76 50.32
N ALA A 335 -30.95 41.71 50.08
CA ALA A 335 -31.51 42.08 48.79
C ALA A 335 -30.50 42.81 47.88
N GLY A 336 -30.76 42.77 46.57
CA GLY A 336 -30.20 43.68 45.57
C GLY A 336 -29.24 43.01 44.58
N GLY A 337 -29.63 42.91 43.30
CA GLY A 337 -28.71 42.47 42.25
C GLY A 337 -29.31 42.05 40.92
N ASP A 338 -30.37 42.70 40.44
CA ASP A 338 -30.98 42.41 39.12
C ASP A 338 -30.43 43.29 37.97
N GLN A 339 -29.38 44.09 38.22
CA GLN A 339 -28.81 45.04 37.24
C GLN A 339 -27.47 44.63 36.59
N ASP A 340 -26.88 43.50 37.00
CA ASP A 340 -25.58 43.03 36.43
C ASP A 340 -25.72 41.94 35.37
N ARG A 341 -26.82 41.17 35.36
CA ARG A 341 -27.02 40.10 34.36
C ARG A 341 -27.28 40.62 32.94
N ASP A 342 -27.89 41.79 32.80
CA ASP A 342 -28.17 42.38 31.49
C ASP A 342 -26.93 43.03 30.85
N ARG A 343 -25.98 43.51 31.66
CA ARG A 343 -24.70 44.07 31.16
C ARG A 343 -23.76 42.99 30.63
N ASP A 344 -23.73 41.82 31.25
CA ASP A 344 -22.90 40.69 30.79
C ASP A 344 -23.45 40.05 29.50
N LEU A 345 -24.77 40.06 29.31
CA LEU A 345 -25.41 39.54 28.09
C LEU A 345 -25.17 40.44 26.87
N GLU A 346 -25.17 41.77 27.06
CA GLU A 346 -24.81 42.72 26.00
C GLU A 346 -23.31 42.67 25.65
N ALA A 347 -22.43 42.52 26.65
CA ALA A 347 -21.00 42.37 26.42
C ALA A 347 -20.66 41.09 25.64
N ALA A 348 -21.37 39.99 25.91
CA ALA A 348 -21.24 38.74 25.15
C ALA A 348 -21.78 38.84 23.71
N LYS A 349 -22.85 39.62 23.47
CA LYS A 349 -23.37 39.90 22.13
C LYS A 349 -22.41 40.76 21.31
N LYS A 350 -21.82 41.81 21.88
CA LYS A 350 -20.80 42.64 21.21
C LYS A 350 -19.54 41.85 20.83
N LYS A 351 -19.09 40.93 21.68
CA LYS A 351 -17.92 40.09 21.40
C LYS A 351 -18.15 39.05 20.30
N LYS A 352 -19.41 38.63 20.09
CA LYS A 352 -19.80 37.68 19.03
C LYS A 352 -19.94 38.35 17.66
N ILE A 353 -20.37 39.61 17.62
CA ILE A 353 -20.49 40.38 16.36
C ILE A 353 -19.11 40.79 15.82
N GLN A 354 -18.12 41.04 16.67
CA GLN A 354 -16.80 41.51 16.23
C GLN A 354 -15.84 40.40 15.75
N PHE A 355 -16.19 39.12 15.91
CA PHE A 355 -15.29 38.01 15.52
C PHE A 355 -15.61 37.39 14.15
N ASP A 356 -16.68 37.84 13.47
CA ASP A 356 -17.13 37.25 12.19
C ASP A 356 -16.63 37.98 10.92
N ASP A 357 -15.94 39.12 11.06
CA ASP A 357 -15.55 39.97 9.90
C ASP A 357 -14.09 39.81 9.44
N GLN A 358 -13.40 38.73 9.77
CA GLN A 358 -11.98 38.58 9.39
C GLN A 358 -11.63 37.28 8.67
N TYR A 359 -12.27 37.02 7.52
CA TYR A 359 -11.67 36.26 6.41
C TYR A 359 -12.23 36.74 5.05
N PRO A 360 -11.41 37.33 4.15
CA PRO A 360 -11.87 37.62 2.81
C PRO A 360 -11.84 36.34 1.97
N LEU A 361 -13.00 35.92 1.49
CA LEU A 361 -13.12 35.11 0.29
C LEU A 361 -13.81 35.95 -0.77
N THR A 362 -13.29 35.82 -2.00
CA THR A 362 -13.83 36.31 -3.28
C THR A 362 -13.68 37.80 -3.59
N SER A 363 -12.53 38.19 -4.14
CA SER A 363 -12.50 39.21 -5.21
C SER A 363 -12.80 38.52 -6.54
N VAL A 364 -14.08 38.45 -6.88
CA VAL A 364 -14.50 38.26 -8.28
C VAL A 364 -14.34 39.62 -8.94
N VAL A 365 -13.35 39.73 -9.82
CA VAL A 365 -13.19 40.88 -10.70
C VAL A 365 -14.42 40.93 -11.61
N SER A 366 -15.24 41.96 -11.43
CA SER A 366 -16.31 42.34 -12.37
C SER A 366 -15.86 43.63 -13.06
N CYS A 367 -15.70 43.61 -14.38
CA CYS A 367 -15.55 44.80 -15.21
C CYS A 367 -16.94 45.34 -15.63
N PRO A 368 -17.16 46.66 -15.67
CA PRO A 368 -18.41 47.23 -16.18
C PRO A 368 -18.28 47.88 -17.58
N GLY A 369 -19.37 47.81 -18.36
CA GLY A 369 -19.75 48.68 -19.50
C GLY A 369 -19.40 48.15 -20.90
N SER A 370 -20.35 47.57 -21.66
CA SER A 370 -21.22 48.20 -22.68
C SER A 370 -20.43 48.86 -23.83
N GLU A 371 -20.51 48.40 -25.08
CA GLU A 371 -21.56 48.76 -26.04
C GLU A 371 -21.81 47.65 -27.11
N THR A 372 -23.05 47.62 -27.60
CA THR A 372 -23.54 46.86 -28.75
C THR A 372 -23.39 47.68 -30.02
N VAL A 373 -23.11 47.07 -31.20
CA VAL A 373 -23.68 47.40 -32.53
C VAL A 373 -23.36 46.26 -33.52
N ASP A 374 -24.34 46.01 -34.38
CA ASP A 374 -24.52 45.07 -35.50
C ASP A 374 -23.41 44.89 -36.54
N GLY A 375 -23.50 43.75 -37.27
CA GLY A 375 -23.62 43.82 -38.74
C GLY A 375 -22.41 43.41 -39.61
N SER A 376 -22.57 42.26 -40.28
CA SER A 376 -22.27 42.00 -41.70
C SER A 376 -21.01 42.53 -42.43
N VAL A 377 -20.31 41.56 -43.05
CA VAL A 377 -19.82 41.56 -44.46
C VAL A 377 -18.46 42.24 -44.81
N ALA A 378 -17.72 41.49 -45.65
CA ALA A 378 -16.62 41.83 -46.58
C ALA A 378 -15.17 41.90 -46.05
N THR A 379 -14.23 41.02 -46.48
CA THR A 379 -13.46 40.85 -47.75
C THR A 379 -12.14 41.68 -47.80
N ILE A 380 -11.05 41.03 -48.27
CA ILE A 380 -9.91 41.54 -49.09
C ILE A 380 -8.55 41.93 -48.42
N HIS A 381 -7.51 41.23 -48.93
CA HIS A 381 -6.06 41.52 -49.11
C HIS A 381 -5.10 41.68 -47.90
N SER A 382 -4.03 40.88 -47.79
CA SER A 382 -2.74 40.86 -48.55
C SER A 382 -1.84 42.05 -48.28
N THR A 383 -0.65 41.81 -47.69
CA THR A 383 0.66 42.07 -48.32
C THR A 383 1.82 41.60 -47.43
N GLN A 384 2.75 40.87 -48.04
CA GLN A 384 4.12 40.66 -47.57
C GLN A 384 4.90 41.97 -47.57
N GLU A 385 5.93 42.11 -46.72
CA GLU A 385 7.19 42.68 -47.16
C GLU A 385 8.39 42.21 -46.32
N PHE A 386 9.51 42.08 -47.02
CA PHE A 386 10.76 41.40 -46.68
C PHE A 386 11.88 42.36 -47.10
N THR A 387 12.83 42.73 -46.22
CA THR A 387 14.21 43.19 -46.55
C THR A 387 14.97 43.50 -45.26
N MET A 388 16.00 42.74 -44.90
CA MET A 388 17.45 42.96 -45.14
C MET A 388 18.05 44.22 -44.50
N VAL A 389 18.96 44.03 -43.52
CA VAL A 389 20.16 44.87 -43.34
C VAL A 389 21.34 43.99 -42.88
N SER A 390 22.47 44.17 -43.57
CA SER A 390 23.80 43.59 -43.37
C SER A 390 24.75 44.65 -42.78
N SER A 391 25.71 44.25 -41.93
CA SER A 391 26.96 44.98 -41.64
C SER A 391 27.94 44.03 -40.93
N ARG A 392 29.04 43.57 -41.56
CA ARG A 392 30.43 44.09 -41.47
C ARG A 392 30.93 44.30 -40.03
N GLY A 393 32.10 43.83 -39.56
CA GLY A 393 33.25 43.15 -40.18
C GLY A 393 34.57 43.61 -39.50
N LYS A 394 35.63 42.80 -39.69
CA LYS A 394 37.09 43.06 -39.53
C LYS A 394 37.76 42.69 -38.21
N GLY A 395 38.88 41.97 -38.36
CA GLY A 395 39.89 41.64 -37.37
C GLY A 395 40.56 40.32 -37.71
#